data_AF-A0ABD1J7Q0-F1
#
_entry.id   AF-A0ABD1J7Q0-F1
#
_cell.length_a   1.000
_cell.length_b   1.000
_cell.length_c   1.000
_cell.angle_alpha   90.00
_cell.angle_beta   90.00
_cell.angle_gamma   90.00
#
_symmetry.space_group_name_H-M   'P 1'
#
loop_
_entity.id
_entity.type
_entity.pdbx_description
1 polymer ?
#
loop_
_entity_poly.entity_id
_entity_poly.type
_entity_poly.pdbx_seq_one_letter_code
_entity_poly.pdbx_strand_id
1 'polypeptide(L)'
;MRWDLLIRDHLIYLSGFEGAHCEIDTDECGSSPCHNQGYCVDGINSYAFRCNCPPGYFGALCSLDVNECEASPCLNDGVCINRPGGFRCVCLAGFSGTYVYLPRGDNEINTTG
;
A
#
# COMPACT_ATOMS: atom_id res chain seq x y z
N MET A 1 54.35 10.76 18.34
CA MET A 1 53.86 12.04 17.82
C MET A 1 52.93 11.68 16.67
N ARG A 2 51.71 11.20 17.00
CA ARG A 2 50.42 11.92 16.89
C ARG A 2 50.15 12.25 15.41
N TRP A 3 49.05 11.84 14.79
CA TRP A 3 47.66 11.92 15.23
C TRP A 3 46.85 10.80 14.52
N ASP A 4 46.27 9.81 15.22
CA ASP A 4 44.93 9.82 15.83
C ASP A 4 43.87 10.48 14.93
N LEU A 5 42.94 9.68 14.40
CA LEU A 5 41.49 9.95 14.14
C LEU A 5 40.86 8.88 13.22
N LEU A 6 41.32 7.64 13.30
CA LEU A 6 40.51 6.49 12.89
C LEU A 6 39.92 5.94 14.19
N ILE A 7 38.59 5.87 14.26
CA ILE A 7 37.75 5.54 15.44
C ILE A 7 37.36 6.78 16.27
N ARG A 8 36.40 7.55 15.76
CA ARG A 8 35.25 8.04 16.56
C ARG A 8 34.10 8.42 15.63
N ASP A 9 32.98 7.77 15.90
CA ASP A 9 31.63 8.11 15.51
C ASP A 9 31.21 7.73 14.10
N HIS A 10 30.55 6.56 14.05
CA HIS A 10 29.44 6.26 13.15
C HIS A 10 28.43 7.42 13.10
N LEU A 11 28.78 8.53 12.45
CA LEU A 11 27.78 9.49 12.00
C LEU A 11 27.24 8.96 10.68
N ILE A 12 26.40 7.93 10.81
CA ILE A 12 25.33 7.71 9.85
C ILE A 12 24.55 9.02 9.90
N TYR A 13 24.55 9.77 8.80
CA TYR A 13 23.72 10.96 8.65
C TYR A 13 22.28 10.52 8.99
N LEU A 14 21.77 10.88 10.17
CA LEU A 14 20.39 10.63 10.60
C LEU A 14 19.50 11.55 9.78
N SER A 15 19.35 11.23 8.49
CA SER A 15 18.33 11.86 7.66
C SER A 15 16.98 11.54 8.31
N GLY A 16 16.23 12.56 8.72
CA GLY A 16 14.99 12.41 9.50
C GLY A 16 14.90 13.23 10.77
N PHE A 17 15.99 13.88 11.22
CA PHE A 17 15.93 14.80 12.35
C PHE A 17 16.39 16.21 11.96
N GLU A 18 15.67 17.21 12.45
CA GLU A 18 15.94 18.64 12.30
C GLU A 18 16.26 19.29 13.66
N GLY A 19 16.63 20.58 13.66
CA GLY A 19 16.99 21.35 14.85
C GLY A 19 18.49 21.46 15.08
N ALA A 20 18.90 22.38 15.97
CA ALA A 20 20.32 22.65 16.24
C ALA A 20 21.00 21.49 16.99
N HIS A 21 20.20 20.63 17.61
CA HIS A 21 20.61 19.47 18.37
C HIS A 21 19.95 18.17 17.87
N CYS A 22 19.42 18.15 16.63
CA CYS A 22 18.71 17.01 16.04
C CYS A 22 17.52 16.53 16.91
N GLU A 23 16.86 17.46 17.58
CA GLU A 23 15.81 17.19 18.56
C GLU A 23 14.40 17.11 17.96
N ILE A 24 14.24 17.50 16.70
CA ILE A 24 12.95 17.54 16.00
C ILE A 24 12.91 16.35 15.04
N ASP A 25 11.93 15.46 15.20
CA ASP A 25 11.67 14.39 14.22
C ASP A 25 10.95 14.97 12.99
N THR A 26 11.34 14.54 11.80
CA THR A 26 10.73 14.99 10.56
C THR A 26 9.41 14.26 10.36
N ASP A 27 8.32 14.99 10.13
CA ASP A 27 7.04 14.36 9.78
C ASP A 27 7.05 13.94 8.31
N GLU A 28 7.39 12.68 8.06
CA GLU A 28 7.39 12.12 6.71
C GLU A 28 5.97 11.93 6.15
N CYS A 29 4.97 11.87 7.03
CA CYS A 29 3.56 11.77 6.65
C CYS A 29 2.92 13.10 6.27
N GLY A 30 3.55 14.24 6.56
CA GLY A 30 3.04 15.58 6.25
C GLY A 30 2.76 15.81 4.77
N SER A 31 3.46 15.08 3.88
CA SER A 31 3.24 15.13 2.43
C SER A 31 2.11 14.23 1.92
N SER A 32 1.49 13.42 2.79
CA SER A 32 0.51 12.38 2.43
C SER A 32 1.03 11.41 1.35
N PRO A 33 2.14 10.69 1.60
CA PRO A 33 2.81 9.89 0.57
C PRO A 33 2.07 8.59 0.19
N CYS A 34 1.11 8.14 1.00
CA CYS A 34 0.40 6.88 0.81
C CYS A 34 -0.80 7.03 -0.14
N HIS A 35 -0.82 6.25 -1.22
CA HIS A 35 -1.88 6.26 -2.21
C HIS A 35 -3.09 5.40 -1.81
N ASN A 36 -4.18 5.52 -2.59
CA ASN A 36 -5.37 4.68 -2.50
C ASN A 36 -6.01 4.62 -1.10
N GLN A 37 -5.98 5.74 -0.35
CA GLN A 37 -6.45 5.83 1.04
C GLN A 37 -5.62 5.00 2.05
N GLY A 38 -4.36 4.71 1.71
CA GLY A 38 -3.41 4.11 2.65
C GLY A 38 -3.11 5.03 3.83
N TYR A 39 -2.96 4.42 5.02
CA TYR A 39 -2.65 5.15 6.25
C TYR A 39 -1.14 5.27 6.42
N CYS A 40 -0.64 6.50 6.47
CA CYS A 40 0.77 6.77 6.73
C CYS A 40 1.08 6.64 8.21
N VAL A 41 2.12 5.88 8.53
CA VAL A 41 2.71 5.80 9.87
C VAL A 41 4.06 6.49 9.82
N ASP A 42 4.21 7.53 10.63
CA ASP A 42 5.44 8.32 10.72
C ASP A 42 6.57 7.49 11.32
N GLY A 43 7.80 7.76 10.88
CA GLY A 43 8.99 7.01 11.21
C GLY A 43 9.63 7.41 12.53
N ILE A 44 10.85 6.93 12.76
CA ILE A 44 11.80 7.54 13.71
C ILE A 44 12.96 8.14 12.89
N ASN A 45 12.81 8.31 11.57
CA ASN A 45 13.77 8.92 10.63
C ASN A 45 13.20 8.96 9.18
N SER A 46 13.90 9.64 8.25
CA SER A 46 13.46 9.89 6.86
C SER A 46 13.32 8.65 5.99
N TYR A 47 13.76 7.48 6.46
CA TYR A 47 13.59 6.20 5.79
C TYR A 47 12.57 5.29 6.51
N ALA A 48 11.91 5.78 7.57
CA ALA A 48 11.14 4.96 8.49
C ALA A 48 9.62 5.18 8.44
N PHE A 49 9.08 6.01 7.54
CA PHE A 49 7.64 6.01 7.34
C PHE A 49 7.17 4.74 6.63
N ARG A 50 5.97 4.28 6.96
CA ARG A 50 5.35 3.11 6.31
C ARG A 50 3.90 3.39 5.97
N CYS A 51 3.51 3.01 4.76
CA CYS A 51 2.11 2.98 4.38
C CYS A 51 1.46 1.66 4.78
N ASN A 52 0.39 1.72 5.55
CA ASN A 52 -0.55 0.63 5.73
C ASN A 52 -1.57 0.67 4.59
N CYS A 53 -1.47 -0.29 3.68
CA CYS A 53 -2.33 -0.33 2.50
C CYS A 53 -3.73 -0.87 2.84
N PRO A 54 -4.78 -0.32 2.22
CA PRO A 54 -6.09 -0.91 2.29
C PRO A 54 -6.13 -2.24 1.51
N PRO A 55 -7.16 -3.08 1.73
CA PRO A 55 -7.37 -4.28 0.93
C PRO A 55 -7.37 -3.98 -0.58
N GLY A 56 -6.80 -4.90 -1.36
CA GLY A 56 -6.67 -4.75 -2.83
C GLY A 56 -5.47 -3.92 -3.29
N TYR A 57 -4.67 -3.34 -2.38
CA TYR A 57 -3.47 -2.58 -2.75
C TYR A 57 -2.22 -3.05 -2.00
N PHE A 58 -1.06 -2.85 -2.61
CA PHE A 58 0.24 -3.20 -2.04
C PHE A 58 1.36 -2.27 -2.52
N GLY A 59 2.60 -2.58 -2.10
CA GLY A 59 3.80 -1.80 -2.38
C GLY A 59 4.08 -0.74 -1.31
N ALA A 60 5.27 -0.14 -1.36
CA ALA A 60 5.73 0.79 -0.32
C ALA A 60 4.80 2.01 -0.11
N LEU A 61 4.15 2.47 -1.19
CA LEU A 61 3.25 3.62 -1.18
C LEU A 61 1.79 3.24 -1.46
N CYS A 62 1.43 1.95 -1.41
CA CYS A 62 0.09 1.46 -1.72
C CYS A 62 -0.43 1.83 -3.12
N SER A 63 0.49 2.06 -4.06
CA SER A 63 0.18 2.46 -5.44
C SER A 63 -0.04 1.27 -6.37
N LEU A 64 0.31 0.06 -5.94
CA LEU A 64 0.18 -1.15 -6.74
C LEU A 64 -1.14 -1.84 -6.42
N ASP A 65 -1.81 -2.28 -7.47
CA ASP A 65 -3.08 -3.01 -7.42
C ASP A 65 -2.84 -4.51 -7.33
N VAL A 66 -3.46 -5.19 -6.37
CA VAL A 66 -3.44 -6.65 -6.29
C VAL A 66 -4.18 -7.20 -7.51
N ASN A 67 -3.65 -8.26 -8.13
CA ASN A 67 -4.37 -8.97 -9.19
C ASN A 67 -5.12 -10.15 -8.59
N GLU A 68 -6.39 -9.96 -8.19
CA GLU A 68 -7.17 -11.05 -7.58
C GLU A 68 -7.51 -12.16 -8.58
N CYS A 69 -7.40 -11.92 -9.88
CA CYS A 69 -7.67 -12.93 -10.90
C CYS A 69 -6.63 -14.05 -10.95
N GLU A 70 -5.43 -13.86 -10.41
CA GLU A 70 -4.40 -14.92 -10.31
C GLU A 70 -4.88 -16.10 -9.46
N ALA A 71 -5.77 -15.86 -8.50
CA ALA A 71 -6.37 -16.90 -7.67
C ALA A 71 -7.53 -17.64 -8.36
N SER A 72 -7.89 -17.27 -9.60
CA SER A 72 -9.06 -17.79 -10.33
C SER A 72 -10.36 -17.76 -9.49
N PRO A 73 -10.79 -16.60 -8.98
CA PRO A 73 -11.89 -16.51 -8.01
C PRO A 73 -13.28 -16.69 -8.62
N CYS A 74 -13.41 -16.64 -9.94
CA CYS A 74 -14.70 -16.75 -10.62
C CYS A 74 -15.14 -18.20 -10.76
N LEU A 75 -16.35 -18.50 -10.29
CA LEU A 75 -16.97 -19.82 -10.38
C LEU A 75 -17.60 -20.04 -11.77
N ASN A 76 -17.93 -21.30 -12.06
CA ASN A 76 -18.66 -21.72 -13.27
C ASN A 76 -18.01 -21.24 -14.57
N ASP A 77 -16.68 -21.31 -14.64
CA ASP A 77 -15.89 -20.86 -15.80
C ASP A 77 -16.13 -19.39 -16.19
N GLY A 78 -16.56 -18.56 -15.23
CA GLY A 78 -16.71 -17.13 -15.42
C GLY A 78 -15.38 -16.44 -15.72
N VAL A 79 -15.42 -15.41 -16.57
CA VAL A 79 -14.24 -14.63 -16.94
C VAL A 79 -13.93 -13.62 -15.83
N CYS A 80 -12.76 -13.72 -15.22
CA CYS A 80 -12.28 -12.77 -14.23
C CYS A 80 -11.70 -11.51 -14.89
N ILE A 81 -12.04 -10.34 -14.37
CA ILE A 81 -11.50 -9.05 -14.78
C ILE A 81 -10.94 -8.36 -13.54
N ASN A 82 -9.62 -8.15 -13.53
CA ASN A 82 -8.95 -7.40 -12.47
C ASN A 82 -9.39 -5.92 -12.49
N ARG A 83 -9.56 -5.31 -11.32
CA ARG A 83 -9.99 -3.93 -11.14
C ARG A 83 -9.17 -3.27 -10.02
N PRO A 84 -8.98 -1.93 -10.06
CA PRO A 84 -8.36 -1.23 -8.95
C PRO A 84 -9.06 -1.53 -7.61
N GLY A 85 -8.35 -2.21 -6.71
CA GLY A 85 -8.79 -2.62 -5.38
C GLY A 85 -9.66 -3.88 -5.31
N GLY A 86 -9.80 -4.65 -6.41
CA GLY A 86 -10.61 -5.87 -6.41
C GLY A 86 -10.84 -6.48 -7.79
N PHE A 87 -11.94 -7.22 -7.96
CA PHE A 87 -12.21 -7.89 -9.23
C PHE A 87 -13.70 -7.96 -9.58
N ARG A 88 -13.96 -8.27 -10.86
CA ARG A 88 -15.30 -8.53 -11.38
C ARG A 88 -15.34 -9.84 -12.14
N CYS A 89 -16.32 -10.68 -11.84
CA CYS A 89 -16.63 -11.86 -12.64
C CYS A 89 -17.69 -11.55 -13.70
N VAL A 90 -17.42 -11.96 -14.94
CA VAL A 90 -18.40 -11.96 -16.03
C VAL A 90 -18.84 -13.41 -16.26
N CYS A 91 -20.13 -13.66 -16.01
CA CYS A 91 -20.72 -14.99 -16.16
C CYS A 91 -20.91 -15.36 -17.64
N LEU A 92 -20.80 -16.66 -17.94
CA LEU A 92 -21.15 -17.24 -19.25
C LEU A 92 -22.68 -17.29 -19.43
N ALA A 93 -23.13 -17.35 -20.69
CA ALA A 93 -24.55 -17.44 -21.02
C ALA A 93 -25.22 -18.64 -20.32
N GLY A 94 -26.34 -18.37 -19.63
CA GLY A 94 -27.05 -19.36 -18.80
C GLY A 94 -26.78 -19.23 -17.29
N PHE A 95 -25.78 -18.43 -16.89
CA PHE A 95 -25.56 -18.01 -15.50
C PHE A 95 -25.87 -16.51 -15.36
N SER A 96 -26.54 -16.11 -14.28
CA SER A 96 -26.93 -14.72 -14.03
C SER A 96 -26.21 -14.13 -12.81
N GLY A 97 -25.77 -12.87 -12.91
CA GLY A 97 -25.18 -12.08 -11.82
C GLY A 97 -23.81 -11.49 -12.15
N THR A 98 -23.46 -10.36 -11.53
CA THR A 98 -22.10 -9.82 -11.52
C THR A 98 -21.59 -9.85 -10.09
N TYR A 99 -20.55 -10.63 -9.81
CA TYR A 99 -19.85 -10.56 -8.52
C TYR A 99 -18.80 -9.46 -8.61
N VAL A 100 -18.95 -8.45 -7.77
CA VAL A 100 -17.96 -7.39 -7.56
C VAL A 100 -17.44 -7.53 -6.13
N TYR A 101 -16.14 -7.74 -5.99
CA TYR A 101 -15.49 -7.66 -4.69
C TYR A 101 -14.89 -6.27 -4.56
N LEU A 102 -15.46 -5.43 -3.69
CA LEU A 102 -14.93 -4.11 -3.37
C LEU A 102 -14.21 -4.13 -2.02
N PRO A 103 -13.19 -3.27 -1.83
CA PRO A 103 -12.40 -3.23 -0.60
C PRO A 103 -13.19 -2.71 0.62
N ARG A 104 -14.47 -2.29 0.46
CA ARG A 104 -15.35 -1.84 1.54
C ARG A 104 -16.29 -2.92 2.10
N GLY A 105 -16.01 -4.20 1.84
CA GLY A 105 -16.71 -5.31 2.51
C GLY A 105 -18.15 -5.53 2.06
N ASP A 106 -18.55 -4.91 0.95
CA ASP A 106 -19.82 -5.07 0.27
C ASP A 106 -19.63 -6.01 -0.92
N ASN A 107 -19.91 -7.30 -0.70
CA ASN A 107 -20.17 -8.25 -1.79
C ASN A 107 -21.49 -7.86 -2.47
N GLU A 108 -21.48 -6.77 -3.25
CA GLU A 108 -22.66 -6.38 -4.02
C GLU A 108 -22.81 -7.32 -5.22
N ILE A 109 -23.75 -8.26 -5.11
CA ILE A 109 -24.30 -8.95 -6.26
C ILE A 109 -25.09 -7.89 -7.03
N ASN A 110 -24.46 -7.24 -8.02
CA ASN A 110 -25.20 -6.33 -8.90
C ASN A 110 -26.03 -7.19 -9.86
N THR A 111 -27.23 -7.58 -9.42
CA THR A 111 -28.30 -8.11 -10.26
C THR A 111 -28.96 -6.95 -10.99
N THR A 112 -28.32 -6.45 -12.03
CA THR A 112 -29.05 -5.68 -13.05
C THR A 112 -29.76 -6.69 -13.94
N GLY A 113 -31.09 -6.75 -13.78
CA GLY A 113 -32.01 -7.51 -14.63
C GLY A 113 -32.21 -6.85 -16.00
#